data_AF-A0A8S3BVJ4-F1
#
_entry.id   AF-A0A8S3BVJ4-F1
#
_cell.length_a   1.000
_cell.length_b   1.000
_cell.length_c   1.000
_cell.angle_alpha   90.00
_cell.angle_beta   90.00
_cell.angle_gamma   90.00
#
_symmetry.space_group_name_H-M   'P 1'
#
loop_
_entity.id
_entity.type
_entity.pdbx_description
1 polymer ?
#
loop_
_entity_poly.entity_id
_entity_poly.type
_entity_poly.pdbx_seq_one_letter_code
_entity_poly.pdbx_strand_id
1 'polypeptide(L)' 'EIRGIADAANIDYRAIRRLHMLGEITRGRCSLYGLWGNSTLGGKTLQLRALDWDTKGGL' A
#
# COMPACT_ATOMS: atom_id res chain seq x y z
N GLU A 1 -17.59 -1.00 -0.09
CA GLU A 1 -16.37 -1.42 0.64
C GLU A 1 -16.26 -0.86 2.05
N ILE A 2 -15.85 0.40 2.29
CA ILE A 2 -15.47 0.91 3.63
C ILE A 2 -16.57 0.76 4.70
N ARG A 3 -17.84 1.02 4.36
CA ARG A 3 -18.97 0.83 5.29
C ARG A 3 -19.14 -0.64 5.68
N GLY A 4 -19.06 -1.56 4.71
CA GLY A 4 -19.14 -2.99 4.98
C GLY A 4 -18.01 -3.51 5.87
N ILE A 5 -16.79 -2.99 5.69
CA ILE A 5 -15.66 -3.31 6.58
C ILE A 5 -15.92 -2.80 8.00
N ALA A 6 -16.42 -1.57 8.16
CA ALA A 6 -16.74 -0.98 9.46
C ALA A 6 -17.82 -1.79 10.20
N ASP A 7 -18.91 -2.13 9.49
CA ASP A 7 -20.03 -2.89 10.05
C ASP A 7 -19.60 -4.33 10.43
N ALA A 8 -18.80 -5.00 9.59
CA ALA A 8 -18.30 -6.35 9.86
C ALA A 8 -17.24 -6.41 10.97
N ALA A 9 -16.38 -5.39 11.07
CA ALA A 9 -15.33 -5.32 12.10
C ALA A 9 -15.83 -4.72 13.43
N ASN A 10 -17.09 -4.24 13.48
CA ASN A 10 -17.64 -3.49 14.60
C ASN A 10 -16.76 -2.28 15.02
N ILE A 11 -16.23 -1.56 14.03
CA ILE A 11 -15.38 -0.38 14.21
C ILE A 11 -16.13 0.84 13.68
N ASP A 12 -15.97 2.00 14.33
CA ASP A 12 -16.55 3.24 13.82
C ASP A 12 -16.13 3.53 12.38
N TYR A 13 -17.11 3.85 11.53
CA TYR A 13 -16.89 4.15 10.12
C TYR A 13 -15.87 5.27 9.91
N ARG A 14 -15.86 6.30 10.78
CA ARG A 14 -14.90 7.41 10.64
C ARG A 14 -13.48 6.97 10.96
N ALA A 15 -13.29 6.01 11.86
CA ALA A 15 -11.98 5.42 12.13
C ALA A 15 -11.43 4.68 10.90
N ILE A 16 -12.22 3.82 10.26
CA ILE A 16 -11.80 3.13 9.03
C ILE A 16 -11.55 4.13 7.89
N ARG A 17 -12.37 5.19 7.78
CA ARG A 17 -12.15 6.25 6.80
C ARG A 17 -10.82 6.98 7.03
N ARG A 18 -10.46 7.29 8.28
CA ARG A 18 -9.17 7.91 8.62
C ARG A 18 -7.99 6.98 8.32
N LEU A 19 -8.14 5.68 8.61
CA LEU A 19 -7.13 4.67 8.28
C LEU A 19 -6.80 4.65 6.77
N HIS A 20 -7.82 4.76 5.92
CA HIS A 20 -7.61 4.80 4.45
C HIS A 20 -6.86 6.05 3.98
N MET A 21 -6.86 7.13 4.76
CA MET A 21 -6.09 8.35 4.45
C MET A 21 -4.62 8.25 4.86
N LEU A 22 -4.20 7.22 5.60
CA LEU A 22 -2.82 7.11 6.08
C LEU A 22 -1.81 7.15 4.93
N GLY A 23 -2.07 6.42 3.84
CA GLY A 23 -1.17 6.40 2.68
C GLY A 23 -0.97 7.77 2.02
N GLU A 24 -1.97 8.64 2.08
CA GLU A 24 -1.92 10.00 1.53
C GLU A 24 -1.13 10.95 2.45
N ILE A 25 -1.30 10.78 3.76
CA ILE A 25 -0.71 11.68 4.76
C ILE A 25 0.76 11.34 5.06
N THR A 26 1.11 10.06 5.17
CA THR A 26 2.42 9.65 5.69
C THR A 26 3.55 9.65 4.66
N ARG A 27 3.31 10.11 3.42
CA ARG A 27 4.29 10.12 2.32
C ARG A 27 5.12 8.83 2.29
N GLY A 28 4.42 7.69 2.26
CA GLY A 28 5.03 6.36 2.27
C GLY A 28 6.16 6.27 1.24
N ARG A 29 7.28 5.68 1.63
CA ARG A 29 8.40 5.46 0.72
C ARG A 29 8.14 4.17 -0.04
N CYS A 30 8.34 4.21 -1.35
CA CYS A 30 8.22 3.02 -2.18
C CYS A 30 9.35 2.95 -3.19
N SER A 31 9.76 1.72 -3.46
CA SER A 31 10.69 1.40 -4.54
C SER A 31 9.95 0.52 -5.54
N LEU A 32 9.96 0.91 -6.81
CA LEU A 32 9.32 0.19 -7.90
C LEU A 32 10.37 -0.23 -8.91
N TYR A 33 10.31 -1.49 -9.33
CA TYR A 33 11.14 -2.03 -10.40
C TYR A 33 10.25 -2.65 -11.46
N GLY A 34 10.47 -2.27 -12.71
CA GLY A 34 9.89 -2.92 -13.89
C GLY A 34 11.03 -3.51 -14.70
N LEU A 35 10.95 -4.81 -14.99
CA LEU A 35 11.92 -5.53 -15.83
C LEU A 35 11.16 -6.21 -16.98
N TRP A 36 11.75 -6.19 -18.17
CA TRP A 36 11.19 -6.83 -19.36
C TRP A 36 12.31 -7.22 -20.34
N GLY A 37 11.96 -8.03 -21.34
CA GLY A 37 12.88 -8.44 -22.40
C GLY A 37 14.13 -9.12 -21.84
N ASN A 38 15.31 -8.73 -22.31
CA ASN A 38 16.59 -9.33 -21.90
C ASN A 38 16.93 -9.15 -20.41
N SER A 39 16.17 -8.32 -19.69
CA SER A 39 16.34 -8.12 -18.23
C SER A 39 15.71 -9.23 -17.39
N THR A 40 14.99 -10.18 -18.01
CA THR A 40 14.32 -11.28 -17.32
C THR A 40 14.54 -12.62 -18.02
N LEU A 41 14.55 -13.70 -17.23
CA LEU A 41 14.64 -15.05 -17.79
C LEU A 41 13.42 -15.33 -18.67
N GLY A 42 13.66 -15.54 -19.96
CA GLY A 42 12.60 -15.82 -20.93
C GLY A 42 11.81 -14.60 -21.41
N GLY A 43 12.30 -13.36 -21.20
CA GLY A 43 11.72 -12.17 -21.85
C GLY A 43 10.44 -11.62 -21.23
N LYS A 44 9.96 -12.20 -20.12
CA LYS A 44 8.68 -11.84 -19.49
C LYS A 44 8.73 -10.49 -18.79
N THR A 45 7.61 -9.79 -18.71
CA THR A 45 7.49 -8.58 -17.90
C THR A 45 7.31 -8.96 -16.43
N LEU A 46 8.17 -8.43 -15.57
CA LEU A 46 8.08 -8.53 -14.12
C LEU A 46 7.96 -7.13 -13.53
N GLN A 47 6.99 -6.96 -12.63
CA GLN A 47 6.81 -5.73 -11.85
C GLN A 47 6.92 -6.07 -10.37
N LEU A 48 7.83 -5.38 -9.69
CA LEU A 48 8.11 -5.55 -8.27
C LEU A 48 7.88 -4.23 -7.56
N ARG A 49 7.38 -4.30 -6.32
CA ARG A 49 7.20 -3.13 -5.46
C ARG A 49 7.53 -3.48 -4.02
N ALA A 50 8.42 -2.70 -3.43
CA ALA A 50 8.62 -2.63 -1.99
C ALA A 50 7.91 -1.39 -1.43
N LEU A 51 7.15 -1.57 -0.35
CA LEU A 51 6.51 -0.50 0.40
C LEU A 51 7.14 -0.47 1.78
N ASP A 52 7.82 0.64 2.09
CA ASP A 52 8.51 0.80 3.35
C ASP A 52 7.62 1.59 4.30
N TRP A 53 7.43 1.05 5.51
CA TRP A 53 6.65 1.69 6.57
C TRP A 53 7.45 1.77 7.85
N ASP A 54 7.68 2.99 8.33
CA ASP A 54 8.31 3.22 9.63
C ASP A 54 7.23 3.25 10.72
N THR A 55 7.29 2.30 11.65
CA THR A 55 6.35 2.20 12.79
C THR A 55 6.77 3.09 13.97
N LYS A 56 7.94 3.72 13.90
CA LYS A 56 8.50 4.62 14.91
C LYS A 56 8.67 6.06 14.41
N GLY A 57 8.40 6.30 13.12
CA GLY A 57 8.33 7.64 12.56
C GLY A 57 7.15 8.37 13.19
N GLY A 58 7.44 9.28 14.13
CA GLY A 58 6.42 10.17 14.67
C GLY A 58 5.74 10.98 13.55
N LEU A 59 4.45 11.27 13.71
CA LEU A 59 3.79 12.33 12.94
C LEU A 59 4.44 13.69 13.24
#